data_AF-A0A348XH85-F1
#
_entry.id   AF-A0A348XH85-F1
#
_cell.length_a   1.000
_cell.length_b   1.000
_cell.length_c   1.000
_cell.angle_alpha   90.00
_cell.angle_beta   90.00
_cell.angle_gamma   90.00
#
_symmetry.space_group_name_H-M   'P 1'
#
loop_
_entity.id
_entity.type
_entity.pdbx_description
1 polymer ?
#
loop_
_entity_poly.entity_id
_entity_poly.type
_entity_poly.pdbx_seq_one_letter_code
_entity_poly.pdbx_strand_id
1 'polypeptide(L)'
;MRNGFIVALLLATIAGVANEAKEQAVSKRAITVQLKAPSPLWSVAISHVYETDAALVVLANLTKKDGMGAMMITTIKDAVKLEVSERPVKRYLTGKTWNWGNEADGLTYIKSADELKPLIAGATQHFPTD
;
A
#
# COMPACT_ATOMS: atom_id res chain seq x y z
N MET A 1 5.48 4.98 75.88
CA MET A 1 4.52 4.00 75.30
C MET A 1 3.53 4.82 74.47
N ARG A 2 3.40 4.72 73.15
CA ARG A 2 3.40 3.57 72.24
C ARG A 2 4.21 3.85 70.96
N ASN A 3 4.97 2.84 70.54
CA ASN A 3 5.53 2.64 69.20
C ASN A 3 4.41 2.58 68.16
N GLY A 4 4.72 2.90 66.89
CA GLY A 4 3.80 2.58 65.80
C GLY A 4 4.24 3.00 64.40
N PHE A 5 5.09 2.16 63.81
CA PHE A 5 5.16 1.80 62.38
C PHE A 5 5.18 2.89 61.29
N ILE A 6 6.36 2.96 60.67
CA ILE A 6 6.59 3.34 59.27
C ILE A 6 5.69 2.47 58.37
N VAL A 7 4.89 3.12 57.51
CA VAL A 7 4.38 2.49 56.28
C VAL A 7 4.84 3.34 55.12
N ALA A 8 5.89 2.87 54.45
CA ALA A 8 6.34 3.41 53.19
C ALA A 8 5.29 3.07 52.13
N LEU A 9 4.56 4.09 51.66
CA LEU A 9 3.68 3.95 50.51
C LEU A 9 4.55 3.93 49.23
N LEU A 10 4.88 2.73 48.76
CA LEU A 10 5.43 2.53 47.42
C LEU A 10 4.34 2.85 46.40
N LEU A 11 4.37 4.06 45.83
CA LEU A 11 3.64 4.37 44.61
C LEU A 11 4.33 3.63 43.46
N ALA A 12 3.79 2.47 43.09
CA ALA A 12 4.12 1.84 41.81
C ALA A 12 3.55 2.71 40.68
N THR A 13 4.40 3.54 40.07
CA THR A 13 4.12 4.14 38.77
C THR A 13 4.02 3.00 37.75
N ILE A 14 2.80 2.67 37.36
CA ILE A 14 2.54 1.95 36.11
C ILE A 14 2.99 2.92 35.00
N ALA A 15 4.21 2.73 34.52
CA ALA A 15 4.66 3.34 33.28
C ALA A 15 3.70 2.81 32.21
N GLY A 16 2.75 3.66 31.80
CA GLY A 16 1.94 3.42 30.64
C GLY A 16 2.89 3.14 29.48
N VAL A 17 2.81 1.94 28.93
CA VAL A 17 3.39 1.64 27.62
C VAL A 17 2.64 2.56 26.67
N ALA A 18 3.23 3.73 26.40
CA ALA A 18 2.81 4.59 25.32
C ALA A 18 3.03 3.76 24.05
N ASN A 19 1.98 3.13 23.57
CA ASN A 19 1.94 2.60 22.23
C ASN A 19 1.94 3.83 21.33
N GLU A 20 3.13 4.30 20.97
CA GLU A 20 3.34 5.41 20.05
C GLU A 20 2.87 4.95 18.66
N ALA A 21 1.55 4.97 18.45
CA ALA A 21 1.00 5.04 17.12
C ALA A 21 1.49 6.38 16.56
N LYS A 22 2.59 6.35 15.80
CA LYS A 22 3.07 7.51 15.05
C LYS A 22 1.95 7.95 14.12
N GLU A 23 1.21 8.96 14.54
CA GLU A 23 0.27 9.71 13.72
C GLU A 23 1.05 10.26 12.52
N GLN A 24 0.98 9.57 11.38
CA GLN A 24 1.69 10.01 10.18
C GLN A 24 0.92 11.14 9.53
N ALA A 25 1.62 12.22 9.18
CA ALA A 25 1.01 13.37 8.53
C ALA A 25 0.33 12.94 7.22
N VAL A 26 -0.94 13.32 7.07
CA VAL A 26 -1.72 13.12 5.84
C VAL A 26 -1.45 14.31 4.92
N SER A 27 -1.09 14.03 3.66
CA SER A 27 -0.83 15.06 2.66
C SER A 27 -1.37 14.67 1.28
N LYS A 28 -1.69 15.67 0.45
CA LYS A 28 -2.04 15.42 -0.96
C LYS A 28 -0.80 14.95 -1.70
N ARG A 29 -0.81 13.70 -2.17
CA ARG A 29 0.28 13.13 -2.97
C ARG A 29 -0.24 12.32 -4.16
N ALA A 30 0.59 12.24 -5.19
CA ALA A 30 0.35 11.38 -6.35
C ALA A 30 0.88 9.97 -6.06
N ILE A 31 0.01 8.97 -6.18
CA ILE A 31 0.33 7.56 -6.12
C ILE A 31 0.43 7.05 -7.56
N THR A 32 1.66 6.74 -7.98
CA THR A 32 1.96 6.35 -9.37
C THR A 32 2.32 4.87 -9.46
N VAL A 33 1.84 4.20 -10.52
CA VAL A 33 2.30 2.87 -10.96
C VAL A 33 2.87 3.03 -12.37
N GLN A 34 4.08 2.50 -12.61
CA GLN A 34 4.75 2.58 -13.90
C GLN A 34 5.54 1.30 -14.18
N LEU A 35 5.48 0.81 -15.41
CA LEU A 35 6.25 -0.35 -15.85
C LEU A 35 6.46 -0.36 -17.37
N LYS A 36 7.39 -1.20 -17.82
CA LYS A 36 7.62 -1.47 -19.25
C LYS A 36 6.73 -2.62 -19.74
N ALA A 37 6.15 -2.46 -20.92
CA ALA A 37 5.31 -3.45 -21.58
C ALA A 37 5.83 -3.75 -22.99
N PRO A 38 5.60 -4.96 -23.54
CA PRO A 38 6.19 -5.41 -24.80
C PRO A 38 5.52 -4.82 -26.05
N SER A 39 4.41 -4.11 -25.88
CA SER A 39 3.68 -3.45 -26.95
C SER A 39 2.81 -2.32 -26.39
N PRO A 40 2.40 -1.34 -27.22
CA PRO A 40 1.48 -0.27 -26.81
C PRO A 40 0.04 -0.74 -26.57
N LEU A 41 -0.25 -2.02 -26.81
CA LEU A 41 -1.59 -2.58 -26.56
C LEU A 41 -1.83 -2.84 -25.07
N TRP A 42 -0.78 -2.81 -24.26
CA TRP A 42 -0.89 -2.94 -22.82
C TRP A 42 -1.26 -1.59 -22.19
N SER A 43 -2.03 -1.65 -21.12
CA SER A 43 -2.35 -0.50 -20.27
C SER A 43 -2.38 -0.93 -18.82
N VAL A 44 -2.10 0.01 -17.92
CA VAL A 44 -2.17 -0.18 -16.46
C VAL A 44 -3.17 0.82 -15.90
N ALA A 45 -3.98 0.38 -14.96
CA ALA A 45 -4.90 1.25 -14.22
C ALA A 45 -4.86 0.91 -12.74
N ILE A 46 -4.66 1.91 -11.89
CA ILE A 46 -4.84 1.81 -10.45
C ILE A 46 -6.32 1.55 -10.21
N SER A 47 -6.61 0.45 -9.53
CA SER A 47 -7.97 0.05 -9.20
C SER A 47 -8.32 0.38 -7.76
N HIS A 48 -7.38 0.17 -6.82
CA HIS A 48 -7.61 0.41 -5.41
C HIS A 48 -6.36 0.95 -4.72
N VAL A 49 -6.58 1.77 -3.71
CA VAL A 49 -5.53 2.20 -2.77
C VAL A 49 -6.06 2.03 -1.36
N TYR A 50 -5.37 1.22 -0.57
CA TYR A 50 -5.67 0.96 0.83
C TYR A 50 -4.56 1.50 1.71
N GLU A 51 -4.92 2.04 2.87
CA GLU A 51 -4.00 2.50 3.90
C GLU A 51 -4.10 1.57 5.11
N THR A 52 -2.97 0.95 5.44
CA THR A 52 -2.77 0.16 6.66
C THR A 52 -1.86 0.94 7.61
N ASP A 53 -1.73 0.49 8.86
CA ASP A 53 -0.79 1.10 9.81
C ASP A 53 0.67 1.07 9.33
N ALA A 54 1.02 0.09 8.47
CA ALA A 54 2.38 -0.13 8.00
C ALA A 54 2.68 0.48 6.62
N ALA A 55 1.70 0.54 5.72
CA ALA A 55 1.93 0.87 4.30
C ALA A 55 0.66 1.31 3.56
N LEU A 56 0.87 2.04 2.46
CA LEU A 56 -0.11 2.20 1.40
C LEU A 56 -0.02 1.00 0.45
N VAL A 57 -1.10 0.23 0.34
CA VAL A 57 -1.24 -0.92 -0.54
C VAL A 57 -1.99 -0.49 -1.80
N VAL A 58 -1.29 -0.48 -2.93
CA VAL A 58 -1.82 -0.04 -4.23
C VAL A 58 -2.04 -1.26 -5.09
N LEU A 59 -3.28 -1.46 -5.56
CA LEU A 59 -3.61 -2.51 -6.53
C LEU A 59 -3.89 -1.89 -7.89
N ALA A 60 -3.13 -2.29 -8.90
CA ALA A 60 -3.34 -1.93 -10.28
C ALA A 60 -3.58 -3.16 -11.17
N ASN A 61 -4.39 -2.99 -12.21
CA ASN A 61 -4.69 -4.03 -13.19
C ASN A 61 -3.99 -3.74 -14.51
N LEU A 62 -3.37 -4.76 -15.08
CA LEU A 62 -2.93 -4.76 -16.47
C LEU A 62 -4.04 -5.26 -17.37
N THR A 63 -4.23 -4.56 -18.48
CA THR A 63 -5.13 -4.98 -19.55
C THR A 63 -4.39 -4.94 -20.87
N LYS A 64 -4.70 -5.88 -21.76
CA LYS A 64 -4.21 -5.90 -23.13
C LYS A 64 -5.39 -5.70 -24.05
N LYS A 65 -5.33 -4.66 -24.89
CA LYS A 65 -6.29 -4.45 -25.96
C LYS A 65 -6.07 -5.48 -27.07
N ASP A 66 -7.16 -6.01 -27.61
CA ASP A 66 -7.12 -6.86 -28.79
C ASP A 66 -6.75 -6.06 -30.05
N GLY A 67 -6.10 -6.75 -30.99
CA GLY A 67 -5.73 -6.20 -32.29
C GLY A 67 -4.26 -6.39 -32.64
N MET A 68 -3.93 -5.97 -33.85
CA MET A 68 -2.54 -5.91 -34.31
C MET A 68 -1.89 -4.64 -33.77
N GLY A 69 -0.76 -4.82 -33.08
CA GLY A 69 0.02 -3.71 -32.54
C GLY A 69 1.50 -3.95 -32.78
N ALA A 70 2.27 -2.86 -32.85
CA ALA A 70 3.71 -2.94 -32.97
C ALA A 70 4.32 -3.71 -31.78
N MET A 71 5.29 -4.59 -32.05
CA MET A 71 6.08 -5.27 -31.01
C MET A 71 7.24 -4.35 -30.60
N MET A 72 6.92 -3.32 -29.80
CA MET A 72 7.89 -2.35 -29.30
C MET A 72 7.70 -2.15 -27.80
N ILE A 73 8.81 -2.15 -27.06
CA ILE A 73 8.78 -1.90 -25.63
C ILE A 73 8.30 -0.47 -25.38
N THR A 74 7.22 -0.33 -24.61
CA THR A 74 6.65 0.96 -24.21
C THR A 74 6.63 1.09 -22.70
N THR A 75 6.56 2.32 -22.20
CA THR A 75 6.33 2.60 -20.77
C THR A 75 4.87 2.93 -20.58
N ILE A 76 4.19 2.15 -19.74
CA ILE A 76 2.81 2.40 -19.33
C ILE A 76 2.81 2.91 -17.90
N LYS A 77 1.92 3.86 -17.60
CA LYS A 77 1.83 4.50 -16.29
C LYS A 77 0.40 4.86 -15.97
N ASP A 78 0.09 4.90 -14.69
CA ASP A 78 -1.12 5.50 -14.15
C ASP A 78 -0.83 6.18 -12.82
N ALA A 79 -1.62 7.19 -12.46
CA ALA A 79 -1.46 7.94 -11.24
C ALA A 79 -2.79 8.46 -10.69
N VAL A 80 -2.99 8.32 -9.38
CA VAL A 80 -4.12 8.88 -8.64
C VAL A 80 -3.61 9.88 -7.61
N LYS A 81 -4.31 11.01 -7.43
CA LYS A 81 -3.98 12.01 -6.40
C LYS A 81 -4.90 11.80 -5.21
N LEU A 82 -4.33 11.53 -4.03
CA LEU A 82 -5.08 11.21 -2.82
C LEU A 82 -4.52 11.98 -1.62
N GLU A 83 -5.38 12.27 -0.66
CA GLU A 83 -5.01 12.70 0.69
C GLU A 83 -4.76 11.46 1.55
N VAL A 84 -3.50 11.07 1.65
CA VAL A 84 -3.07 9.85 2.35
C VAL A 84 -1.79 10.12 3.13
N SER A 85 -1.47 9.22 4.05
CA SER A 85 -0.22 9.31 4.81
C SER A 85 1.04 9.22 3.93
N GLU A 86 2.18 9.63 4.49
CA GLU A 86 3.50 9.47 3.86
C GLU A 86 4.07 8.04 3.97
N ARG A 87 3.23 7.07 4.35
CA ARG A 87 3.64 5.66 4.52
C ARG A 87 4.30 5.08 3.26
N PRO A 88 5.17 4.07 3.43
CA PRO A 88 5.76 3.33 2.30
C PRO A 88 4.67 2.78 1.37
N VAL A 89 4.92 2.87 0.06
CA VAL A 89 3.96 2.41 -0.96
C VAL A 89 4.36 1.04 -1.47
N LYS A 90 3.50 0.04 -1.24
CA LYS A 90 3.61 -1.31 -1.81
C LYS A 90 2.66 -1.42 -2.99
N ARG A 91 3.17 -1.84 -4.15
CA ARG A 91 2.40 -1.89 -5.40
C ARG A 91 2.21 -3.32 -5.86
N TYR A 92 0.97 -3.65 -6.14
CA TYR A 92 0.55 -4.97 -6.57
C TYR A 92 -0.11 -4.88 -7.95
N LEU A 93 0.21 -5.86 -8.81
CA LEU A 93 -0.26 -5.93 -10.17
C LEU A 93 -0.95 -7.26 -10.47
N THR A 94 -2.11 -7.17 -11.09
CA THR A 94 -2.89 -8.29 -11.64
C THR A 94 -2.99 -8.19 -13.17
N GLY A 95 -3.46 -9.25 -13.83
CA GLY A 95 -3.75 -9.24 -15.28
C GLY A 95 -2.55 -9.46 -16.20
N LYS A 96 -1.35 -9.76 -15.65
CA LYS A 96 -0.19 -10.16 -16.45
C LYS A 96 -0.39 -11.59 -16.98
N THR A 97 -0.40 -11.77 -18.30
CA THR A 97 -0.69 -13.08 -18.92
C THR A 97 0.54 -13.92 -19.26
N TRP A 98 1.71 -13.30 -19.45
CA TRP A 98 2.98 -14.00 -19.61
C TRP A 98 4.11 -13.23 -18.90
N ASN A 99 5.19 -13.90 -18.50
CA ASN A 99 6.30 -13.22 -17.84
C ASN A 99 7.23 -12.57 -18.86
N TRP A 100 6.85 -11.39 -19.38
CA TRP A 100 7.83 -10.54 -20.04
C TRP A 100 8.64 -9.89 -18.92
N GLY A 101 9.97 -10.02 -18.98
CA GLY A 101 10.90 -9.42 -18.02
C GLY A 101 10.61 -7.94 -17.82
N ASN A 102 11.18 -7.35 -16.76
CA ASN A 102 10.80 -6.07 -16.12
C ASN A 102 9.87 -6.28 -14.91
N GLU A 103 10.32 -7.07 -13.93
CA GLU A 103 9.98 -6.75 -12.54
C GLU A 103 10.55 -5.35 -12.29
N ALA A 104 9.72 -4.31 -12.46
CA ALA A 104 10.15 -2.99 -12.08
C ALA A 104 10.30 -3.00 -10.56
N ASP A 105 11.36 -2.38 -10.06
CA ASP A 105 11.65 -2.36 -8.63
C ASP A 105 10.42 -1.89 -7.83
N GLY A 106 10.01 -2.70 -6.86
CA GLY A 106 8.88 -2.39 -5.99
C GLY A 106 7.49 -2.71 -6.55
N LEU A 107 7.38 -3.52 -7.62
CA LEU A 107 6.11 -4.11 -8.08
C LEU A 107 6.03 -5.60 -7.72
N THR A 108 4.93 -6.01 -7.09
CA THR A 108 4.62 -7.41 -6.80
C THR A 108 3.49 -7.89 -7.70
N TYR A 109 3.69 -8.98 -8.44
CA TYR A 109 2.65 -9.56 -9.28
C TYR A 109 1.85 -10.58 -8.48
N ILE A 110 0.53 -10.45 -8.49
CA ILE A 110 -0.41 -11.36 -7.84
C ILE A 110 -1.43 -11.84 -8.87
N LYS A 111 -2.04 -13.01 -8.66
CA LYS A 111 -3.01 -13.60 -9.59
C LYS A 111 -4.37 -12.95 -9.43
N SER A 112 -4.78 -12.68 -8.19
CA SER A 112 -6.05 -12.02 -7.90
C SER A 112 -5.95 -11.05 -6.72
N ALA A 113 -6.91 -10.14 -6.64
CA ALA A 113 -7.05 -9.21 -5.52
C ALA A 113 -7.27 -9.93 -4.18
N ASP A 114 -7.73 -11.19 -4.19
CA ASP A 114 -7.95 -11.96 -2.97
C ASP A 114 -6.67 -12.21 -2.17
N GLU A 115 -5.51 -12.25 -2.85
CA GLU A 115 -4.20 -12.37 -2.20
C GLU A 115 -3.88 -11.16 -1.30
N LEU A 116 -4.55 -10.02 -1.51
CA LEU A 116 -4.39 -8.82 -0.68
C LEU A 116 -5.25 -8.85 0.58
N LYS A 117 -6.31 -9.65 0.66
CA LYS A 117 -7.22 -9.72 1.82
C LYS A 117 -6.51 -9.77 3.18
N PRO A 118 -5.50 -10.63 3.40
CA PRO A 118 -4.80 -10.66 4.69
C PRO A 118 -3.95 -9.40 4.93
N LEU A 119 -3.48 -8.72 3.88
CA LEU A 119 -2.64 -7.53 3.98
C LEU A 119 -3.45 -6.25 4.23
N ILE A 120 -4.72 -6.23 3.82
CA ILE A 120 -5.62 -5.08 3.94
C ILE A 120 -6.68 -5.27 5.03
N ALA A 121 -6.53 -6.28 5.88
CA ALA A 121 -7.43 -6.50 7.00
C ALA A 121 -7.38 -5.29 7.95
N GLY A 122 -8.51 -4.60 8.11
CA GLY A 122 -8.59 -3.36 8.90
C GLY A 122 -8.04 -2.12 8.20
N ALA A 123 -7.70 -2.20 6.91
CA ALA A 123 -7.22 -1.04 6.15
C ALA A 123 -8.36 -0.06 5.83
N THR A 124 -8.02 1.22 5.68
CA THR A 124 -8.92 2.24 5.14
C THR A 124 -8.76 2.30 3.63
N GLN A 125 -9.85 2.20 2.87
CA GLN A 125 -9.83 2.35 1.42
C GLN A 125 -9.94 3.84 1.04
N HIS A 126 -8.99 4.34 0.25
CA HIS A 126 -8.98 5.72 -0.25
C HIS A 126 -9.34 5.83 -1.74
N PHE A 127 -9.24 4.73 -2.49
CA PHE A 127 -9.60 4.68 -3.91
C PHE A 127 -10.20 3.31 -4.26
N PRO A 128 -11.23 3.22 -5.13
CA PRO A 128 -11.96 4.35 -5.72
C PRO A 128 -12.71 5.18 -4.67
N THR A 129 -12.95 6.46 -4.98
CA THR A 129 -13.79 7.34 -4.17
C THR A 129 -15.24 7.15 -4.63
N ASP A 130 -16.14 6.73 -3.74
CA ASP A 130 -17.58 6.68 -3.99
C ASP A 130 -18.17 8.08 -4.28
#